data_AF-G2T231-F1
#
_entry.id   AF-G2T231-F1
#
_cell.length_a   1.000
_cell.length_b   1.000
_cell.length_c   1.000
_cell.angle_alpha   90.00
_cell.angle_beta   90.00
_cell.angle_gamma   90.00
#
_symmetry.space_group_name_H-M   'P 1'
#
loop_
_entity.id
_entity.type
_entity.pdbx_description
1 polymer ?
#
loop_
_entity_poly.entity_id
_entity_poly.type
_entity_poly.pdbx_seq_one_letter_code
_entity_poly.pdbx_strand_id
1 'polypeptide(L)'
;MEAGITGTQTITVTEEKTAQAMGSGTLPVFATPAMIALMENTAYKSVADELEEGAGTVGTLMNVKHVAATPVGMEVTCETKLVEVDRKRLVFEVKAYDAAGVIGEGTHERFIIDNERFLAKAEAKKN
;
A
#
# COMPACT_ATOMS: atom_id res chain seq x y z
N MET A 1 -5.45 14.66 -12.27
CA MET A 1 -5.61 14.01 -10.96
C MET A 1 -6.27 14.93 -9.96
N GLU A 2 -7.39 14.48 -9.39
CA GLU A 2 -8.16 15.15 -8.34
C GLU A 2 -8.47 14.18 -7.19
N ALA A 3 -8.87 14.69 -6.03
CA ALA A 3 -9.29 13.85 -4.90
C ALA A 3 -10.59 13.08 -5.22
N GLY A 4 -10.83 11.97 -4.52
CA GLY A 4 -12.01 11.12 -4.67
C GLY A 4 -11.77 9.83 -5.45
N ILE A 5 -10.60 9.66 -6.07
CA ILE A 5 -10.20 8.41 -6.73
C ILE A 5 -10.17 7.28 -5.71
N THR A 6 -10.82 6.16 -6.05
CA THR A 6 -10.89 4.96 -5.21
C THR A 6 -10.20 3.78 -5.88
N GLY A 7 -9.63 2.89 -5.07
CA GLY A 7 -9.07 1.62 -5.54
C GLY A 7 -9.46 0.47 -4.61
N THR A 8 -9.58 -0.72 -5.18
CA THR A 8 -9.85 -1.94 -4.43
C THR A 8 -8.99 -3.09 -4.97
N GLN A 9 -8.39 -3.88 -4.07
CA GLN A 9 -7.73 -5.13 -4.43
C GLN A 9 -7.93 -6.19 -3.35
N THR A 10 -8.04 -7.44 -3.79
CA THR A 10 -8.16 -8.61 -2.91
C THR A 10 -6.99 -9.55 -3.15
N ILE A 11 -6.47 -10.14 -2.08
CA ILE A 11 -5.45 -11.19 -2.13
C ILE A 11 -5.80 -12.32 -1.17
N THR A 12 -5.32 -13.52 -1.45
CA THR A 12 -5.31 -14.62 -0.48
C THR A 12 -4.06 -14.53 0.41
N VAL A 13 -4.22 -14.78 1.71
CA VAL A 13 -3.11 -14.93 2.64
C VAL A 13 -2.39 -16.24 2.34
N THR A 14 -1.16 -16.15 1.84
CA THR A 14 -0.27 -17.30 1.59
C THR A 14 0.81 -17.39 2.65
N GLU A 15 1.51 -18.52 2.73
CA GLU A 15 2.64 -18.73 3.65
C GLU A 15 3.70 -17.61 3.55
N GLU A 16 4.01 -17.16 2.33
CA GLU A 16 4.97 -16.07 2.07
C GLU A 16 4.53 -14.71 2.62
N LYS A 17 3.23 -14.53 2.88
CA LYS A 17 2.63 -13.28 3.40
C LYS A 17 2.46 -13.32 4.91
N THR A 18 2.98 -14.34 5.58
CA THR A 18 2.87 -14.47 7.03
C THR A 18 3.87 -13.61 7.78
N ALA A 19 3.56 -13.29 9.03
CA ALA A 19 4.46 -12.54 9.90
C ALA A 19 5.80 -13.27 10.08
N GLN A 20 5.76 -14.60 10.17
CA GLN A 20 6.91 -15.49 10.19
C GLN A 20 7.76 -15.36 8.91
N ALA A 21 7.17 -15.51 7.73
CA ALA A 21 7.91 -15.50 6.47
C ALA A 21 8.50 -14.11 6.15
N MET A 22 7.79 -13.03 6.50
CA MET A 22 8.23 -11.65 6.25
C MET A 22 9.12 -11.07 7.36
N GLY A 23 9.44 -11.84 8.42
CA GLY A 23 10.33 -11.39 9.50
C GLY A 23 9.75 -10.31 10.41
N SER A 24 8.42 -10.17 10.45
CA SER A 24 7.73 -9.19 11.32
C SER A 24 7.15 -9.80 12.60
N GLY A 25 7.25 -11.11 12.75
CA GLY A 25 6.80 -11.87 13.91
C GLY A 25 7.14 -13.34 13.73
N THR A 26 6.60 -14.20 14.60
CA THR A 26 6.87 -15.65 14.59
C THR A 26 5.65 -16.48 14.20
N LEU A 27 4.50 -15.85 13.97
CA LEU A 27 3.22 -16.53 13.75
C LEU A 27 2.88 -16.68 12.26
N PRO A 28 2.22 -17.78 11.87
CA PRO A 28 1.74 -18.02 10.50
C PRO A 28 0.39 -17.29 10.27
N VAL A 29 0.36 -15.98 10.47
CA VAL A 29 -0.81 -15.12 10.22
C VAL A 29 -0.39 -13.95 9.33
N PHE A 30 -1.36 -13.34 8.63
CA PHE A 30 -1.11 -12.24 7.71
C PHE A 30 -0.26 -11.13 8.36
N ALA A 31 0.86 -10.82 7.73
CA ALA A 31 1.85 -9.91 8.29
C ALA A 31 1.39 -8.45 8.19
N THR A 32 1.73 -7.62 9.17
CA THR A 32 1.66 -6.16 9.03
C THR A 32 2.37 -5.65 7.76
N PRO A 33 3.61 -6.08 7.43
CA PRO A 33 4.24 -5.67 6.17
C PRO A 33 3.49 -6.17 4.92
N ALA A 34 2.80 -7.32 4.97
CA ALA A 34 1.97 -7.79 3.86
C ALA A 34 0.72 -6.91 3.66
N MET A 35 0.07 -6.52 4.77
CA MET A 35 -1.06 -5.58 4.74
C MET A 35 -0.64 -4.22 4.21
N ILE A 36 0.50 -3.69 4.68
CA ILE A 36 1.07 -2.43 4.18
C ILE A 36 1.36 -2.52 2.68
N ALA A 37 2.01 -3.61 2.21
CA ALA A 37 2.29 -3.79 0.79
C ALA A 37 1.01 -3.83 -0.07
N LEU A 38 -0.06 -4.46 0.42
CA LEU A 38 -1.37 -4.45 -0.22
C LEU A 38 -1.96 -3.03 -0.30
N MET A 39 -1.91 -2.28 0.81
CA MET A 39 -2.38 -0.88 0.87
C MET A 39 -1.60 0.01 -0.10
N GLU A 40 -0.28 -0.08 -0.10
CA GLU A 40 0.58 0.69 -1.01
C GLU A 40 0.31 0.36 -2.48
N ASN A 41 0.17 -0.93 -2.81
CA ASN A 41 -0.08 -1.36 -4.18
C ASN A 41 -1.46 -0.90 -4.66
N THR A 42 -2.46 -0.93 -3.78
CA THR A 42 -3.84 -0.49 -4.10
C THR A 42 -3.89 1.01 -4.33
N ALA A 43 -3.25 1.79 -3.45
CA ALA A 43 -3.14 3.24 -3.62
C ALA A 43 -2.41 3.61 -4.92
N TYR A 44 -1.25 2.98 -5.20
CA TYR A 44 -0.52 3.19 -6.44
C TYR A 44 -1.37 2.90 -7.68
N LYS A 45 -1.98 1.71 -7.74
CA LYS A 45 -2.78 1.31 -8.90
C LYS A 45 -4.02 2.18 -9.09
N SER A 46 -4.62 2.67 -8.01
CA SER A 46 -5.82 3.51 -8.09
C SER A 46 -5.61 4.80 -8.87
N VAL A 47 -4.39 5.33 -8.88
CA VAL A 47 -4.04 6.59 -9.56
C VAL A 47 -3.18 6.38 -10.80
N ALA A 48 -2.87 5.14 -11.18
CA ALA A 48 -1.86 4.85 -12.22
C ALA A 48 -2.25 5.43 -13.59
N ASP A 49 -3.53 5.34 -13.97
CA ASP A 49 -4.04 5.84 -15.26
C ASP A 49 -4.10 7.38 -15.34
N GLU A 50 -3.98 8.05 -14.20
CA GLU A 50 -3.99 9.52 -14.08
C GLU A 50 -2.58 10.13 -14.12
N LEU A 51 -1.54 9.29 -14.19
CA LEU A 51 -0.15 9.73 -14.25
C LEU A 51 0.29 10.01 -15.69
N GLU A 52 1.14 11.01 -15.85
CA GLU A 52 1.82 11.27 -17.13
C GLU A 52 2.74 10.10 -17.51
N GLU A 53 3.00 9.92 -18.80
CA GLU A 53 3.95 8.93 -19.29
C GLU A 53 5.33 9.14 -18.65
N GLY A 54 5.95 8.05 -18.18
CA GLY A 54 7.24 8.10 -17.47
C GLY A 54 7.15 8.50 -15.99
N ALA A 55 5.97 8.91 -15.50
CA ALA A 55 5.75 9.19 -14.09
C ALA A 55 5.37 7.93 -13.29
N GLY A 56 5.56 8.02 -11.98
CA GLY A 56 5.18 6.99 -11.02
C GLY A 56 4.86 7.60 -9.66
N THR A 57 4.55 6.77 -8.67
CA THR A 57 4.44 7.23 -7.28
C THR A 57 5.25 6.35 -6.33
N VAL A 58 5.86 6.97 -5.33
CA VAL A 58 6.57 6.29 -4.24
C VAL A 58 5.92 6.62 -2.91
N GLY A 59 5.85 5.63 -1.99
CA GLY A 59 5.35 5.85 -0.65
C GLY A 59 6.31 6.72 0.18
N THR A 60 5.77 7.68 0.93
CA THR A 60 6.57 8.57 1.79
C THR A 60 6.19 8.48 3.27
N LEU A 61 4.96 8.06 3.57
CA LEU A 61 4.49 7.84 4.94
C LEU A 61 3.44 6.74 4.96
N MET A 62 3.49 5.89 5.99
CA MET A 62 2.45 4.91 6.29
C MET A 62 2.11 5.02 7.77
N ASN A 63 0.85 5.30 8.10
CA ASN A 63 0.36 5.38 9.47
C ASN A 63 -0.96 4.62 9.58
N VAL A 64 -0.86 3.35 9.97
CA VAL A 64 -1.99 2.41 10.03
C VAL A 64 -1.95 1.59 11.30
N LYS A 65 -3.12 1.15 11.75
CA LYS A 65 -3.28 0.14 12.80
C LYS A 65 -3.54 -1.22 12.14
N HIS A 66 -3.01 -2.29 12.73
CA HIS A 66 -3.35 -3.67 12.39
C HIS A 66 -4.03 -4.27 13.63
N VAL A 67 -5.37 -4.32 13.61
CA VAL A 67 -6.23 -4.51 14.78
C VAL A 67 -6.74 -5.94 14.95
N ALA A 68 -6.66 -6.77 13.91
CA ALA A 68 -7.06 -8.18 13.95
C ALA A 68 -6.14 -9.01 13.06
N ALA A 69 -5.95 -10.29 13.40
CA ALA A 69 -5.11 -11.22 12.63
C ALA A 69 -5.97 -12.03 11.65
N THR A 70 -5.43 -12.26 10.45
CA THR A 70 -6.07 -13.11 9.42
C THR A 70 -5.22 -14.36 9.18
N PRO A 71 -5.78 -15.58 9.29
CA PRO A 71 -5.05 -16.83 9.05
C PRO A 71 -4.73 -17.07 7.56
N VAL A 72 -3.76 -17.94 7.30
CA VAL A 72 -3.45 -18.44 5.94
C VAL A 72 -4.70 -19.06 5.30
N GLY A 73 -4.88 -18.80 4.00
CA GLY A 73 -5.99 -19.29 3.18
C GLY A 73 -7.20 -18.35 3.12
N MET A 74 -7.31 -17.36 4.00
CA MET A 74 -8.37 -16.35 3.93
C MET A 74 -8.05 -15.25 2.92
N GLU A 75 -9.10 -14.58 2.44
CA GLU A 75 -8.97 -13.39 1.60
C GLU A 75 -8.92 -12.11 2.44
N VAL A 76 -8.07 -11.18 2.01
CA VAL A 76 -7.98 -9.82 2.54
C VAL A 76 -8.24 -8.86 1.40
N THR A 77 -9.22 -7.97 1.57
CA THR A 77 -9.51 -6.89 0.63
C THR A 77 -9.03 -5.57 1.20
N CYS A 78 -8.35 -4.78 0.39
CA CYS A 78 -7.98 -3.41 0.69
C CYS A 78 -8.77 -2.44 -0.19
N GLU A 79 -9.29 -1.39 0.43
CA GLU A 79 -9.85 -0.22 -0.22
C GLU A 79 -8.96 0.99 0.06
N THR A 80 -8.84 1.87 -0.93
CA THR A 80 -8.13 3.14 -0.81
C THR A 80 -8.98 4.27 -1.37
N LYS A 81 -8.88 5.46 -0.78
CA LYS A 81 -9.48 6.68 -1.30
C LYS A 81 -8.47 7.82 -1.24
N LEU A 82 -8.20 8.45 -2.37
CA LEU A 82 -7.39 9.67 -2.44
C LEU A 82 -8.17 10.83 -1.83
N VAL A 83 -7.73 11.33 -0.68
CA VAL A 83 -8.44 12.37 0.08
C VAL A 83 -7.80 13.75 -0.05
N GLU A 84 -6.52 13.83 -0.44
CA GLU A 84 -5.81 15.09 -0.62
C GLU A 84 -4.84 14.99 -1.80
N VAL A 85 -4.79 16.05 -2.61
CA VAL A 85 -3.78 16.28 -3.65
C VAL A 85 -3.16 17.65 -3.42
N ASP A 86 -1.89 17.69 -3.00
CA ASP A 86 -1.10 18.91 -2.88
C ASP A 86 0.12 18.82 -3.80
N ARG A 87 0.00 19.42 -4.99
CA ARG A 87 0.97 19.35 -6.07
C ARG A 87 1.31 17.91 -6.46
N LYS A 88 2.39 17.37 -5.89
CA LYS A 88 2.88 16.00 -6.12
C LYS A 88 2.64 15.07 -4.94
N ARG A 89 2.23 15.60 -3.78
CA ARG A 89 1.88 14.83 -2.58
C ARG A 89 0.43 14.37 -2.69
N LEU A 90 0.22 13.08 -2.45
CA LEU A 90 -1.06 12.40 -2.47
C LEU A 90 -1.29 11.77 -1.09
N VAL A 91 -2.45 12.00 -0.48
CA VAL A 91 -2.81 11.37 0.80
C VAL A 91 -4.02 10.47 0.58
N PHE A 92 -3.90 9.22 1.01
CA PHE A 92 -4.92 8.20 0.90
C PHE A 92 -5.43 7.81 2.28
N GLU A 93 -6.75 7.71 2.42
CA GLU A 93 -7.36 6.83 3.42
C GLU A 93 -7.24 5.40 2.92
N VAL A 94 -6.82 4.49 3.81
CA VAL A 94 -6.64 3.07 3.48
C VAL A 94 -7.33 2.21 4.52
N LYS A 95 -7.98 1.14 4.06
CA LYS A 95 -8.69 0.19 4.92
C LYS A 95 -8.53 -1.22 4.36
N ALA A 96 -8.23 -2.17 5.22
CA ALA A 96 -8.16 -3.59 4.91
C ALA A 96 -9.13 -4.37 5.80
N TYR A 97 -9.79 -5.35 5.22
CA TYR A 97 -10.74 -6.22 5.90
C TYR A 97 -10.71 -7.64 5.32
N ASP A 98 -11.09 -8.59 6.15
CA ASP A 98 -11.38 -9.97 5.76
C ASP A 98 -12.87 -10.26 5.97
N ALA A 99 -13.28 -11.53 5.83
CA ALA A 99 -14.68 -11.93 6.01
C ALA A 99 -15.23 -11.70 7.44
N ALA A 100 -14.36 -11.56 8.45
CA ALA A 100 -14.75 -11.31 9.83
C ALA A 100 -14.79 -9.81 10.19
N GLY A 101 -14.21 -8.94 9.35
CA GLY A 101 -14.32 -7.49 9.49
C GLY A 101 -13.01 -6.75 9.25
N VAL A 102 -12.91 -5.54 9.82
CA VAL A 102 -11.75 -4.66 9.64
C VAL A 102 -10.53 -5.26 10.34
N ILE A 103 -9.45 -5.41 9.58
CA ILE A 103 -8.16 -5.87 10.10
C ILE A 103 -7.15 -4.74 10.20
N GLY A 104 -7.28 -3.69 9.40
CA GLY A 104 -6.41 -2.52 9.54
C GLY A 104 -6.90 -1.30 8.78
N GLU A 105 -6.51 -0.13 9.25
CA GLU A 105 -6.94 1.15 8.69
C GLU A 105 -6.00 2.28 9.08
N GLY A 106 -6.00 3.35 8.29
CA GLY A 106 -5.26 4.57 8.57
C GLY A 106 -5.02 5.39 7.31
N THR A 107 -3.84 6.01 7.23
CA THR A 107 -3.49 6.91 6.13
C THR A 107 -2.15 6.54 5.50
N HIS A 108 -2.08 6.70 4.19
CA HIS A 108 -0.88 6.49 3.40
C HIS A 108 -0.57 7.71 2.54
N GLU A 109 0.67 8.21 2.59
CA GLU A 109 1.14 9.27 1.70
C GLU A 109 2.00 8.72 0.57
N ARG A 110 1.77 9.23 -0.64
CA ARG A 110 2.58 8.95 -1.82
C ARG A 110 3.02 10.26 -2.47
N PHE A 111 4.12 10.19 -3.21
CA PHE A 111 4.66 11.32 -3.96
C PHE A 111 4.84 10.96 -5.43
N ILE A 112 4.34 11.82 -6.33
CA ILE A 112 4.53 11.68 -7.77
C ILE A 112 5.99 11.97 -8.13
N ILE A 113 6.61 11.07 -8.89
CA ILE A 113 8.00 11.16 -9.31
C ILE A 113 8.13 10.95 -10.83
N ASP A 114 9.24 11.43 -11.37
CA ASP A 114 9.76 10.98 -12.66
C ASP A 114 10.59 9.71 -12.41
N ASN A 115 10.25 8.60 -13.07
CA ASN A 115 10.81 7.29 -12.75
C ASN A 115 12.31 7.21 -13.05
N GLU A 116 12.74 7.70 -14.21
CA GLU A 116 14.15 7.64 -14.63
C GLU A 116 15.04 8.49 -13.73
N ARG A 117 14.64 9.75 -13.48
CA ARG A 117 15.39 10.66 -12.62
C ARG A 117 15.43 10.18 -11.18
N PHE A 118 14.34 9.62 -10.67
CA PHE A 118 14.29 9.07 -9.32
C PHE A 118 15.24 7.87 -9.18
N LEU A 119 15.21 6.94 -10.14
CA LEU A 119 16.09 5.77 -10.14
C LEU A 119 17.56 6.17 -10.27
N ALA A 120 17.90 7.08 -11.18
CA ALA A 120 19.27 7.58 -11.34
C ALA A 120 19.80 8.19 -10.04
N LYS A 121 18.97 8.96 -9.32
CA LYS A 121 19.32 9.53 -8.00
C LYS A 121 19.52 8.45 -6.92
N ALA A 122 18.73 7.38 -6.95
CA ALA A 122 18.88 6.27 -6.02
C ALA A 122 20.18 5.50 -6.26
N GLU A 123 20.47 5.18 -7.52
CA GLU A 123 21.69 4.46 -7.93
C GLU A 123 22.97 5.26 -7.65
N ALA A 124 22.93 6.58 -7.79
CA ALA A 124 24.06 7.44 -7.46
C ALA A 124 24.54 7.32 -6.00
N LYS A 125 23.72 6.80 -5.07
CA LYS A 125 24.11 6.59 -3.66
C LYS A 125 25.04 5.40 -3.42
N LYS A 126 25.20 4.51 -4.41
CA LYS A 126 26.13 3.37 -4.32
C LYS A 126 27.59 3.79 -4.50
N ASN A 127 27.82 5.02 -4.97
CA ASN A 127 29.12 5.63 -5.21
C ASN A 127 29.39 6.72 -4.16
#